data_AF-A0A380SAZ2-F1
#
_entry.id   AF-A0A380SAZ2-F1
#
_cell.length_a   1.000
_cell.length_b   1.000
_cell.length_c   1.000
_cell.angle_alpha   90.00
_cell.angle_beta   90.00
_cell.angle_gamma   90.00
#
_symmetry.space_group_name_H-M   'P 1'
#
loop_
_entity.id
_entity.type
_entity.pdbx_description
1 polymer ?
#
loop_
_entity_poly.entity_id
_entity_poly.type
_entity_poly.pdbx_seq_one_letter_code
_entity_poly.pdbx_strand_id
1 'polypeptide(L)'
;MTQDINQLSKQPTPDQAEDNAFFPSPYSLSQYTTSKTNFNGVKHKNAYTKGKWKVLMIAAEERYLLLENGKMFSTGNHPVEMLLPLHHLMEAGFEVDIATLTGYPVKLELWAMPNEDEAVLQTYNKLKDKLKQPKVLSEVVKK
;
A
#
# COMPACT_ATOMS: atom_id res chain seq x y z
N MET A 1 -8.02 -15.68 -22.04
CA MET A 1 -8.18 -17.10 -21.69
C MET A 1 -8.29 -17.16 -20.18
N THR A 2 -9.45 -17.48 -19.64
CA THR A 2 -9.62 -17.70 -18.20
C THR A 2 -8.95 -19.03 -17.85
N GLN A 3 -7.75 -18.97 -17.26
CA GLN A 3 -7.21 -20.14 -16.56
C GLN A 3 -8.23 -20.55 -15.50
N ASP A 4 -8.57 -21.83 -15.47
CA ASP A 4 -9.50 -22.37 -14.49
C ASP A 4 -8.90 -22.16 -13.10
N ILE A 5 -9.47 -21.23 -12.33
CA ILE A 5 -8.91 -20.70 -11.07
C ILE A 5 -8.66 -21.81 -10.04
N ASN A 6 -9.37 -22.93 -10.18
CA ASN A 6 -9.19 -24.14 -9.36
C ASN A 6 -7.86 -24.89 -9.62
N GLN A 7 -7.10 -24.55 -10.66
CA GLN A 7 -5.79 -25.15 -10.96
C GLN A 7 -4.61 -24.38 -10.36
N LEU A 8 -4.84 -23.19 -9.77
CA LEU A 8 -3.77 -22.40 -9.17
C LEU A 8 -3.24 -23.03 -7.87
N SER A 9 -1.93 -22.96 -7.67
CA SER A 9 -1.29 -23.49 -6.46
C SER A 9 -1.77 -22.77 -5.20
N LYS A 10 -2.02 -23.55 -4.14
CA LYS A 10 -2.29 -23.06 -2.78
C LYS A 10 -1.02 -22.97 -1.92
N GLN A 11 0.14 -23.36 -2.46
CA GLN A 11 1.42 -23.22 -1.76
C GLN A 11 1.87 -21.75 -1.78
N PRO A 12 2.32 -21.19 -0.64
CA PRO A 12 2.93 -19.87 -0.60
C PRO A 12 4.12 -19.77 -1.56
N THR A 13 4.30 -18.60 -2.18
CA THR A 13 5.38 -18.38 -3.16
C THR A 13 6.62 -17.88 -2.42
N PRO A 14 7.79 -18.52 -2.53
CA PRO A 14 9.00 -18.03 -1.86
C PRO A 14 9.38 -16.61 -2.28
N ASP A 15 9.68 -15.75 -1.31
CA ASP A 15 10.29 -14.43 -1.54
C ASP A 15 11.81 -14.58 -1.51
N GLN A 16 12.45 -14.43 -2.67
CA GLN A 16 13.90 -14.65 -2.82
C GLN A 16 14.77 -13.57 -2.14
N ALA A 17 14.17 -12.46 -1.71
CA ALA A 17 14.90 -11.40 -1.03
C ALA A 17 15.20 -11.71 0.44
N GLU A 18 14.54 -12.71 1.04
CA GLU A 18 14.64 -13.01 2.47
C GLU A 18 14.62 -14.52 2.78
N ASP A 19 15.28 -14.91 3.87
CA ASP A 19 15.32 -16.32 4.30
C ASP A 19 13.97 -16.81 4.82
N ASN A 20 13.55 -17.99 4.36
CA ASN A 20 12.30 -18.65 4.78
C ASN A 20 11.06 -17.72 4.76
N ALA A 21 11.03 -16.80 3.80
CA ALA A 21 9.96 -15.84 3.59
C ALA A 21 9.09 -16.19 2.39
N PHE A 22 7.80 -15.87 2.47
CA PHE A 22 6.84 -16.22 1.43
C PHE A 22 5.83 -15.10 1.17
N PHE A 23 5.57 -14.85 -0.12
CA PHE A 23 4.39 -14.15 -0.60
C PHE A 23 3.14 -15.03 -0.48
N PRO A 24 1.94 -14.46 -0.66
CA PRO A 24 0.71 -15.26 -0.76
C PRO A 24 0.77 -16.30 -1.87
N SER A 25 -0.11 -17.30 -1.81
CA SER A 25 -0.19 -18.33 -2.84
C SER A 25 -0.81 -17.79 -4.13
N PRO A 26 -0.50 -18.38 -5.31
CA PRO A 26 -1.15 -18.00 -6.56
C PRO A 26 -2.69 -18.06 -6.48
N TYR A 27 -3.23 -19.09 -5.83
CA TYR A 27 -4.67 -19.19 -5.58
C TYR A 27 -5.21 -18.03 -4.74
N SER A 28 -4.61 -17.69 -3.59
CA SER A 28 -5.10 -16.57 -2.77
C SER A 28 -5.03 -15.23 -3.49
N LEU A 29 -3.99 -15.01 -4.29
CA LEU A 29 -3.88 -13.79 -5.11
C LEU A 29 -5.06 -13.68 -6.09
N SER A 30 -5.48 -14.79 -6.71
CA SER A 30 -6.63 -14.78 -7.62
C SER A 30 -7.98 -14.44 -6.95
N GLN A 31 -8.09 -14.66 -5.63
CA GLN A 31 -9.33 -14.43 -4.90
C GLN A 31 -9.39 -13.04 -4.26
N TYR A 32 -8.24 -12.53 -3.82
CA TYR A 32 -8.16 -11.34 -2.96
C TYR A 32 -7.45 -10.15 -3.59
N THR A 33 -6.89 -10.31 -4.78
CA THR A 33 -6.32 -9.20 -5.55
C THR A 33 -7.04 -9.07 -6.88
N THR A 34 -7.17 -7.85 -7.38
CA THR A 34 -7.81 -7.54 -8.65
C THR A 34 -6.97 -6.52 -9.40
N SER A 35 -7.02 -6.53 -10.74
CA SER A 35 -6.28 -5.55 -11.54
C SER A 35 -6.84 -4.13 -11.40
N LYS A 36 -8.11 -4.00 -10.99
CA LYS A 36 -8.82 -2.74 -10.73
C LYS A 36 -9.59 -2.77 -9.42
N THR A 37 -9.77 -1.61 -8.80
CA THR A 37 -10.63 -1.47 -7.62
C THR A 37 -12.10 -1.26 -8.04
N ASN A 38 -12.99 -1.14 -7.06
CA ASN A 38 -14.39 -0.73 -7.25
C ASN A 38 -14.58 0.80 -7.18
N PHE A 39 -13.50 1.58 -7.29
CA PHE A 39 -13.56 3.04 -7.26
C PHE A 39 -14.53 3.61 -8.30
N ASN A 40 -15.40 4.52 -7.88
CA ASN A 40 -16.46 5.09 -8.71
C ASN A 40 -16.49 6.63 -8.69
N GLY A 41 -15.36 7.27 -8.37
CA GLY A 41 -15.18 8.72 -8.41
C GLY A 41 -15.14 9.40 -7.04
N VAL A 42 -14.83 10.69 -7.04
CA VAL A 42 -14.71 11.52 -5.83
C VAL A 42 -15.89 12.49 -5.71
N LYS A 43 -16.50 12.59 -4.53
CA LYS A 43 -17.66 13.46 -4.27
C LYS A 43 -17.34 14.94 -4.07
N HIS A 44 -16.18 15.26 -3.49
CA HIS A 44 -15.86 16.60 -2.97
C HIS A 44 -14.58 17.17 -3.59
N LYS A 45 -14.43 17.04 -4.92
CA LYS A 45 -13.23 17.53 -5.61
C LYS A 45 -13.03 19.04 -5.37
N ASN A 46 -11.84 19.42 -4.95
CA ASN A 46 -11.42 20.79 -4.62
C ASN A 46 -12.29 21.50 -3.57
N ALA A 47 -12.96 20.77 -2.67
CA ALA A 47 -13.83 21.36 -1.67
C ALA A 47 -13.08 22.15 -0.58
N TYR A 48 -11.85 21.74 -0.24
CA TYR A 48 -10.99 22.45 0.71
C TYR A 48 -9.91 23.24 -0.02
N THR A 49 -9.98 24.57 0.06
CA THR A 49 -9.09 25.47 -0.71
C THR A 49 -8.11 26.27 0.16
N LYS A 50 -8.20 26.20 1.49
CA LYS A 50 -7.37 27.01 2.39
C LYS A 50 -5.92 26.52 2.53
N GLY A 51 -5.60 25.30 2.08
CA GLY A 51 -4.23 24.77 2.02
C GLY A 51 -3.49 24.60 3.36
N LYS A 52 -4.16 24.82 4.50
CA LYS A 52 -3.54 24.75 5.84
C LYS A 52 -3.58 23.34 6.43
N TRP A 53 -4.69 22.62 6.26
CA TRP A 53 -4.90 21.31 6.85
C TRP A 53 -4.32 20.22 5.98
N LYS A 54 -3.64 19.27 6.62
CA LYS A 54 -2.96 18.14 5.99
C LYS A 54 -3.28 16.85 6.71
N VAL A 55 -3.02 15.73 6.04
CA VAL A 55 -3.08 14.37 6.59
C VAL A 55 -1.67 13.92 6.92
N LEU A 56 -1.46 13.40 8.13
CA LEU A 56 -0.26 12.66 8.47
C LEU A 56 -0.57 11.17 8.39
N MET A 57 0.05 10.47 7.44
CA MET A 57 -0.01 9.02 7.36
C MET A 57 1.21 8.41 8.05
N ILE A 58 0.96 7.55 9.04
CA ILE A 58 1.98 6.71 9.66
C ILE A 58 1.92 5.35 8.96
N ALA A 59 3.00 4.96 8.30
CA ALA A 59 3.05 3.75 7.48
C ALA A 59 4.06 2.73 8.04
N ALA A 60 3.91 1.47 7.62
CA ALA A 60 4.80 0.39 7.98
C ALA A 60 6.12 0.49 7.21
N GLU A 61 7.22 0.28 7.93
CA GLU A 61 8.58 0.26 7.36
C GLU A 61 9.22 -1.13 7.38
N GLU A 62 8.54 -2.13 7.94
CA GLU A 62 8.95 -3.54 7.92
C GLU A 62 8.01 -4.33 7.01
N ARG A 63 8.58 -5.24 6.21
CA ARG A 63 7.88 -6.12 5.28
C ARG A 63 7.67 -7.51 5.84
N TYR A 64 8.61 -8.02 6.63
CA TYR A 64 8.66 -9.42 7.00
C TYR A 64 8.04 -9.63 8.38
N LEU A 65 6.91 -10.33 8.40
CA LEU A 65 6.20 -10.66 9.62
C LEU A 65 6.52 -12.10 10.04
N LEU A 66 7.16 -12.26 11.19
CA LEU A 66 7.44 -13.58 11.77
C LEU A 66 6.14 -14.25 12.22
N LEU A 67 5.93 -15.48 11.77
CA LEU A 67 4.81 -16.32 12.15
C LEU A 67 5.21 -17.34 13.23
N GLU A 68 4.22 -17.90 13.92
CA GLU A 68 4.43 -18.90 14.99
C GLU A 68 5.25 -20.13 14.55
N ASN A 69 5.17 -20.49 13.27
CA ASN A 69 5.90 -21.62 12.68
C ASN A 69 7.33 -21.26 12.22
N GLY A 70 7.82 -20.06 12.53
CA GLY A 70 9.16 -19.60 12.18
C GLY A 70 9.34 -19.15 10.73
N LYS A 71 8.29 -19.16 9.91
CA LYS A 71 8.31 -18.56 8.56
C LYS A 71 8.05 -17.07 8.63
N MET A 72 8.51 -16.33 7.62
CA MET A 72 8.18 -14.92 7.43
C MET A 72 7.07 -14.77 6.38
N PHE A 73 6.03 -13.99 6.67
CA PHE A 73 5.09 -13.51 5.67
C PHE A 73 5.64 -12.22 5.03
N SER A 74 5.79 -12.21 3.71
CA SER A 74 6.26 -11.05 2.94
C SER A 74 5.10 -10.11 2.62
N THR A 75 4.94 -9.08 3.47
CA THR A 75 3.79 -8.17 3.52
C THR A 75 4.22 -6.68 3.41
N GLY A 76 3.51 -5.79 4.05
CA GLY A 76 3.61 -4.34 4.00
C GLY A 76 2.24 -3.72 4.20
N ASN A 77 2.10 -2.42 3.97
CA ASN A 77 0.77 -1.83 3.87
C ASN A 77 0.08 -2.29 2.57
N HIS A 78 -1.22 -2.56 2.66
CA HIS A 78 -2.04 -2.88 1.51
C HIS A 78 -2.23 -1.63 0.61
N PRO A 79 -1.86 -1.68 -0.68
CA PRO A 79 -1.83 -0.49 -1.53
C PRO A 79 -3.21 0.11 -1.79
N VAL A 80 -4.27 -0.71 -1.88
CA VAL A 80 -5.64 -0.18 -2.08
C VAL A 80 -6.13 0.54 -0.83
N GLU A 81 -5.89 -0.03 0.35
CA GLU A 81 -6.31 0.55 1.64
C GLU A 81 -5.55 1.85 1.92
N MET A 82 -4.30 1.94 1.48
CA MET A 82 -3.51 3.16 1.58
C MET A 82 -3.98 4.21 0.58
N LEU A 83 -3.95 3.87 -0.71
CA LEU A 83 -3.95 4.86 -1.77
C LEU A 83 -5.35 5.36 -2.11
N LEU A 84 -6.38 4.53 -1.94
CA LEU A 84 -7.74 4.95 -2.31
C LEU A 84 -8.31 6.00 -1.34
N PRO A 85 -8.19 5.86 0.00
CA PRO A 85 -8.57 6.93 0.92
C PRO A 85 -7.75 8.21 0.69
N LEU A 86 -6.44 8.08 0.45
CA LEU A 86 -5.59 9.24 0.16
C LEU A 86 -5.96 9.91 -1.16
N HIS A 87 -6.38 9.16 -2.18
CA HIS A 87 -6.88 9.72 -3.43
C HIS A 87 -8.07 10.66 -3.17
N HIS A 88 -9.06 10.20 -2.40
CA HIS A 88 -10.21 11.03 -2.02
C HIS A 88 -9.80 12.31 -1.27
N LEU A 89 -8.86 12.20 -0.31
CA LEU A 89 -8.41 13.32 0.52
C LEU A 89 -7.60 14.34 -0.30
N MET A 90 -6.71 13.85 -1.17
CA MET A 90 -5.90 14.69 -2.05
C MET A 90 -6.77 15.42 -3.08
N GLU A 91 -7.73 14.72 -3.71
CA GLU A 91 -8.68 15.36 -4.63
C GLU A 91 -9.60 16.36 -3.91
N ALA A 92 -9.86 16.19 -2.61
CA ALA A 92 -10.58 17.17 -1.80
C ALA A 92 -9.75 18.41 -1.43
N GLY A 93 -8.42 18.38 -1.63
CA GLY A 93 -7.51 19.50 -1.39
C GLY A 93 -6.59 19.34 -0.16
N PHE A 94 -6.53 18.16 0.46
CA PHE A 94 -5.64 17.90 1.59
C PHE A 94 -4.31 17.32 1.12
N GLU A 95 -3.20 17.98 1.45
CA GLU A 95 -1.89 17.37 1.26
C GLU A 95 -1.64 16.24 2.27
N VAL A 96 -0.76 15.31 1.88
CA VAL A 96 -0.37 14.16 2.71
C VAL A 96 1.11 14.24 3.03
N ASP A 97 1.46 14.18 4.31
CA ASP A 97 2.80 13.87 4.77
C ASP A 97 2.86 12.42 5.23
N ILE A 98 4.00 11.77 4.99
CA ILE A 98 4.20 10.35 5.29
C ILE A 98 5.34 10.24 6.29
N ALA A 99 5.12 9.47 7.35
CA ALA A 99 6.13 9.16 8.35
C ALA A 99 6.16 7.66 8.62
N THR A 100 7.34 7.16 8.97
CA THR A 100 7.53 5.83 9.56
C THR A 100 8.29 5.99 10.87
N LEU A 101 8.44 4.92 11.65
CA LEU A 101 9.04 5.04 12.99
C LEU A 101 10.49 5.53 12.93
N THR A 102 11.27 5.04 11.97
CA THR A 102 12.70 5.34 11.83
C THR A 102 13.05 6.09 10.54
N GLY A 103 12.06 6.43 9.71
CA GLY A 103 12.27 7.09 8.42
C GLY A 103 12.68 6.15 7.30
N TYR A 104 12.68 4.83 7.52
CA TYR A 104 12.91 3.87 6.46
C TYR A 104 11.78 3.86 5.43
N PRO A 105 12.07 3.49 4.16
CA PRO A 105 11.06 3.47 3.10
C PRO A 105 9.83 2.65 3.49
N VAL A 106 8.64 3.16 3.16
CA VAL A 106 7.38 2.45 3.33
C VAL A 106 7.40 1.13 2.56
N LYS A 107 6.96 0.06 3.20
CA LYS A 107 6.84 -1.26 2.58
C LYS A 107 5.40 -1.48 2.16
N LEU A 108 5.19 -1.80 0.88
CA LEU A 108 3.88 -2.12 0.32
C LEU A 108 3.80 -3.59 -0.06
N GLU A 109 2.59 -4.14 0.06
CA GLU A 109 2.17 -5.40 -0.54
C GLU A 109 2.01 -5.23 -2.05
N LEU A 110 3.13 -5.09 -2.78
CA LEU A 110 3.10 -4.80 -4.22
C LEU A 110 2.42 -5.91 -5.05
N TRP A 111 2.32 -7.12 -4.51
CA TRP A 111 1.53 -8.21 -5.09
C TRP A 111 0.01 -7.94 -5.11
N ALA A 112 -0.47 -6.95 -4.35
CA ALA A 112 -1.86 -6.48 -4.36
C ALA A 112 -2.06 -5.13 -5.06
N MET A 113 -1.05 -4.60 -5.76
CA MET A 113 -1.18 -3.35 -6.50
C MET A 113 -2.13 -3.52 -7.70
N PRO A 114 -3.24 -2.77 -7.80
CA PRO A 114 -4.16 -2.85 -8.93
C PRO A 114 -3.55 -2.12 -10.14
N ASN A 115 -2.72 -2.83 -10.91
CA ASN A 115 -1.90 -2.26 -11.99
C ASN A 115 -2.68 -1.72 -13.21
N GLU A 116 -4.00 -1.84 -13.23
CA GLU A 116 -4.86 -1.26 -14.26
C GLU A 116 -5.79 -0.15 -13.71
N ASP A 117 -5.63 0.23 -12.43
CA ASP A 117 -6.42 1.28 -11.78
C ASP A 117 -5.69 2.64 -11.83
N GLU A 118 -6.14 3.52 -12.71
CA GLU A 118 -5.51 4.82 -12.93
C GLU A 118 -5.52 5.72 -11.68
N ALA A 119 -6.61 5.71 -10.89
CA ALA A 119 -6.71 6.57 -9.71
C ALA A 119 -5.71 6.15 -8.64
N VAL A 120 -5.57 4.84 -8.41
CA VAL A 120 -4.58 4.28 -7.49
C VAL A 120 -3.16 4.56 -7.98
N LEU A 121 -2.86 4.28 -9.24
CA LEU A 121 -1.50 4.45 -9.79
C LEU A 121 -1.07 5.92 -9.85
N GLN A 122 -1.96 6.84 -10.20
CA GLN A 122 -1.68 8.28 -10.15
C GLN A 122 -1.38 8.73 -8.73
N THR A 123 -2.15 8.25 -7.74
CA THR A 123 -1.93 8.58 -6.33
C THR A 123 -0.61 8.02 -5.82
N TYR A 124 -0.30 6.76 -6.16
CA TYR A 124 1.00 6.15 -5.86
C TYR A 124 2.15 6.97 -6.43
N ASN A 125 2.09 7.36 -7.70
CA ASN A 125 3.13 8.13 -8.35
C ASN A 125 3.33 9.51 -7.72
N LYS A 126 2.23 10.20 -7.34
CA LYS A 126 2.30 11.49 -6.63
C LYS A 126 2.96 11.37 -5.24
N LEU A 127 2.83 10.21 -4.58
CA LEU A 127 3.36 9.99 -3.23
C LEU A 127 4.70 9.23 -3.21
N LYS A 128 5.17 8.74 -4.36
CA LYS A 128 6.29 7.80 -4.49
C LYS A 128 7.57 8.28 -3.79
N ASP A 129 7.90 9.55 -3.93
CA ASP A 129 9.10 10.11 -3.31
C ASP A 129 8.97 10.15 -1.78
N LYS A 130 7.80 10.55 -1.26
CA LYS A 130 7.50 10.54 0.18
C LYS A 130 7.42 9.12 0.77
N LEU A 131 7.00 8.13 -0.02
CA LEU A 131 7.01 6.72 0.37
C LEU A 131 8.44 6.17 0.46
N LYS A 132 9.33 6.59 -0.44
CA LYS A 132 10.75 6.19 -0.44
C LYS A 132 11.59 6.89 0.61
N GLN A 133 11.22 8.13 0.95
CA GLN A 133 11.92 8.96 1.95
C GLN A 133 10.90 9.60 2.91
N PRO A 134 10.26 8.78 3.77
CA PRO A 134 9.30 9.30 4.74
C PRO A 134 10.01 10.08 5.85
N LYS A 135 9.23 10.89 6.58
CA LYS A 135 9.71 11.57 7.79
C LYS A 135 9.94 10.54 8.90
N VAL A 136 10.83 10.86 9.84
CA VAL A 136 10.94 10.12 11.11
C VAL A 136 9.81 10.57 12.02
N LEU A 137 8.94 9.65 12.45
CA LEU A 137 7.74 9.98 13.23
C LEU A 137 8.06 10.78 14.49
N SER A 138 9.14 10.42 15.20
CA SER A 138 9.57 11.12 16.42
C SER A 138 9.92 12.59 16.17
N GLU A 139 10.35 12.97 14.97
CA GLU A 139 10.62 14.36 14.60
C GLU A 139 9.35 15.15 14.30
N VAL A 140 8.32 14.47 13.77
CA VAL A 140 7.03 15.07 13.44
C VAL A 140 6.22 15.43 14.70
N VAL A 141 6.32 14.61 15.75
CA VAL A 141 5.52 14.77 16.98
C VAL A 141 6.21 15.55 18.10
N LYS A 142 7.47 16.00 17.89
CA LYS A 142 8.17 16.87 18.84
C LYS A 142 7.41 18.19 18.99
N LYS A 143 7.25 18.63 20.24
CA LYS A 143 6.69 19.93 20.61
C LYS A 143 7.78 20.99 20.65
#